data_AF-A0AA35QVZ0-F1
#
_entry.id   AF-A0AA35QVZ0-F1
#
_cell.length_a   1.000
_cell.length_b   1.000
_cell.length_c   1.000
_cell.angle_alpha   90.00
_cell.angle_beta   90.00
_cell.angle_gamma   90.00
#
_symmetry.space_group_name_H-M   'P 1'
#
loop_
_entity.id
_entity.type
_entity.pdbx_description
1 polymer ?
#
loop_
_entity_poly.entity_id
_entity_poly.type
_entity_poly.pdbx_seq_one_letter_code
_entity_poly.pdbx_strand_id
1 'polypeptide(L)'
;MCLQEDLQLNQARQPALKKLKMLPTVILNLKKSDLQTSFIECGILTVLAEWLNPLPDRSLPHLKIRESILDILKTYPIPESHILKSSRIGKAVMLLFRHPKETRKNKEKAGKLI
;
A
#
# COMPACT_ATOMS: atom_id res chain seq x y z
N MET A 1 -12.12 -8.48 -17.22
CA MET A 1 -12.25 -9.72 -16.44
C MET A 1 -11.52 -9.70 -15.08
N CYS A 2 -10.77 -8.66 -14.70
CA CYS A 2 -9.79 -8.76 -13.61
C CYS A 2 -10.11 -8.02 -12.29
N LEU A 3 -11.38 -7.84 -11.91
CA LEU A 3 -11.73 -7.29 -10.57
C LEU A 3 -12.57 -8.25 -9.73
N GLN A 4 -13.29 -9.18 -10.36
CA GLN A 4 -14.15 -10.12 -9.65
C GLN A 4 -13.38 -11.32 -9.07
N GLU A 5 -12.32 -11.80 -9.74
CA GLU A 5 -11.49 -12.91 -9.23
C GLU A 5 -10.65 -12.50 -8.01
N ASP A 6 -10.16 -11.26 -7.96
CA ASP A 6 -9.39 -10.75 -6.80
C ASP A 6 -10.26 -10.67 -5.53
N LEU A 7 -11.56 -10.41 -5.68
CA LEU A 7 -12.51 -10.38 -4.56
C LEU A 7 -12.81 -11.78 -4.01
N GLN A 8 -12.95 -12.78 -4.88
CA GLN A 8 -13.24 -14.17 -4.47
C GLN A 8 -12.08 -14.80 -3.71
N LEU A 9 -10.84 -14.55 -4.14
CA LEU A 9 -9.66 -15.04 -3.42
C LEU A 9 -9.54 -14.38 -2.04
N ASN A 10 -9.95 -13.11 -1.89
CA ASN A 10 -9.86 -12.35 -0.63
C ASN A 10 -10.60 -13.00 0.53
N GLN A 11 -11.67 -13.74 0.23
CA GLN A 11 -12.46 -14.48 1.22
C GLN A 11 -11.75 -15.78 1.68
N ALA A 12 -10.82 -16.32 0.89
CA ALA A 12 -10.14 -17.60 1.17
C ALA A 12 -8.75 -17.46 1.84
N ARG A 13 -8.35 -16.27 2.31
CA ARG A 13 -6.99 -15.94 2.86
C ARG A 13 -5.81 -16.16 1.89
N GLN A 14 -6.03 -16.67 0.69
CA GLN A 14 -5.01 -16.91 -0.33
C GLN A 14 -4.33 -15.65 -0.93
N PRO A 15 -4.99 -14.48 -1.09
CA PRO A 15 -4.35 -13.32 -1.70
C PRO A 15 -3.43 -12.59 -0.74
N ALA A 16 -3.64 -12.71 0.57
CA ALA A 16 -2.65 -12.24 1.55
C ALA A 16 -1.31 -12.95 1.33
N LEU A 17 -1.32 -14.27 1.13
CA LEU A 17 -0.12 -15.07 0.83
C LEU A 17 0.46 -14.76 -0.56
N LYS A 18 -0.38 -14.58 -1.58
CA LYS A 18 0.07 -14.22 -2.94
C LYS A 18 0.72 -12.82 -2.97
N LYS A 19 0.11 -11.82 -2.33
CA LYS A 19 0.67 -10.46 -2.16
C LYS A 19 1.99 -10.50 -1.39
N LEU A 20 2.07 -11.28 -0.30
CA LEU A 20 3.31 -11.46 0.46
C LEU A 20 4.44 -12.10 -0.36
N LYS A 21 4.13 -13.04 -1.25
CA LYS A 21 5.11 -13.66 -2.17
C LYS A 21 5.60 -12.68 -3.24
N MET A 22 4.73 -11.82 -3.75
CA MET A 22 5.07 -10.81 -4.76
C MET A 22 5.77 -9.57 -4.17
N LEU A 23 5.54 -9.30 -2.88
CA LEU A 23 6.00 -8.10 -2.19
C LEU A 23 7.53 -7.87 -2.32
N PRO A 24 8.43 -8.86 -2.15
CA PRO A 24 9.87 -8.64 -2.30
C PRO A 24 10.26 -8.18 -3.71
N THR A 25 9.69 -8.81 -4.75
CA THR A 25 9.95 -8.46 -6.15
C THR A 25 9.42 -7.07 -6.48
N VAL A 26 8.23 -6.72 -5.98
CA VAL A 26 7.65 -5.39 -6.15
C VAL A 26 8.52 -4.35 -5.43
N ILE A 27 8.87 -4.56 -4.16
CA ILE A 27 9.75 -3.63 -3.41
C ILE A 27 11.08 -3.42 -4.11
N LEU A 28 11.71 -4.49 -4.60
CA LEU A 28 13.02 -4.41 -5.26
C LEU A 28 12.97 -3.52 -6.51
N ASN A 29 11.89 -3.62 -7.30
CA ASN A 29 11.71 -2.78 -8.48
C ASN A 29 11.32 -1.34 -8.12
N LEU A 30 10.48 -1.13 -7.11
CA LEU A 30 10.07 0.21 -6.64
C LEU A 30 11.21 0.99 -5.97
N LYS A 31 12.29 0.33 -5.53
CA LYS A 31 13.48 0.98 -4.99
C LYS A 31 14.42 1.53 -6.06
N LYS A 32 14.30 1.11 -7.32
CA LYS A 32 15.13 1.61 -8.42
C LYS A 32 14.60 2.98 -8.84
N SER A 33 15.39 4.03 -8.63
CA SER A 33 15.04 5.43 -8.92
C SER A 33 14.48 5.60 -10.33
N ASP A 34 15.10 4.95 -11.31
CA ASP A 34 14.74 5.09 -12.74
C ASP A 34 13.34 4.56 -13.06
N LEU A 35 12.82 3.65 -12.23
CA LEU A 35 11.50 3.05 -12.43
C LEU A 35 10.42 3.73 -11.59
N GLN A 36 10.78 4.52 -10.57
CA GLN A 36 9.80 5.11 -9.65
C GLN A 36 8.81 6.01 -10.38
N THR A 37 9.29 6.91 -11.23
CA THR A 37 8.44 7.81 -12.01
C THR A 37 7.48 7.03 -12.90
N SER A 38 7.98 6.04 -13.66
CA SER A 38 7.15 5.19 -14.52
C SER A 38 6.10 4.41 -13.72
N PHE A 39 6.44 3.88 -12.55
CA PHE A 39 5.46 3.19 -11.71
C PHE A 39 4.38 4.14 -11.17
N ILE A 40 4.73 5.37 -10.81
CA ILE A 40 3.77 6.39 -10.38
C ILE A 40 2.81 6.72 -11.53
N GLU A 41 3.32 6.95 -12.73
CA GLU A 41 2.52 7.19 -13.94
C GLU A 41 1.61 6.01 -14.29
N CYS A 42 2.08 4.78 -14.09
CA CYS A 42 1.29 3.55 -14.25
C CYS A 42 0.28 3.31 -13.10
N GLY A 43 0.16 4.21 -12.13
CA GLY A 43 -0.87 4.12 -11.07
C GLY A 43 -0.52 3.18 -9.93
N ILE A 44 0.77 2.90 -9.66
CA ILE A 44 1.19 2.01 -8.56
C ILE A 44 0.63 2.46 -7.20
N LEU A 45 0.50 3.77 -6.99
CA LEU A 45 0.03 4.33 -5.72
C LEU A 45 -1.41 3.89 -5.42
N THR A 46 -2.24 3.66 -6.45
CA THR A 46 -3.59 3.12 -6.31
C THR A 46 -3.54 1.69 -5.77
N VAL A 47 -2.67 0.86 -6.35
CA VAL A 47 -2.49 -0.54 -5.91
C VAL A 47 -1.96 -0.59 -4.48
N LEU A 48 -0.99 0.27 -4.13
CA LEU A 48 -0.47 0.37 -2.76
C LEU A 48 -1.56 0.81 -1.78
N ALA A 49 -2.43 1.76 -2.17
CA ALA A 49 -3.54 2.19 -1.33
C ALA A 49 -4.52 1.04 -1.06
N GLU A 50 -4.82 0.21 -2.06
CA GLU A 50 -5.65 -0.98 -1.91
C GLU A 50 -5.02 -2.03 -0.99
N TRP A 51 -3.70 -2.17 -1.01
CA TRP A 51 -2.98 -3.10 -0.13
C TRP A 51 -2.93 -2.63 1.32
N LEU A 52 -3.10 -1.32 1.56
CA LEU A 52 -3.17 -0.72 2.88
C LEU A 52 -4.59 -0.65 3.45
N ASN A 53 -5.62 -0.70 2.60
CA ASN A 53 -7.01 -0.66 3.05
C ASN A 53 -7.33 -1.83 3.99
N PRO A 54 -8.18 -1.61 5.00
CA PRO A 54 -8.68 -2.69 5.85
C PRO A 54 -9.33 -3.80 5.02
N LEU A 55 -9.18 -5.03 5.48
CA LEU A 55 -9.80 -6.21 4.87
C LEU A 55 -11.33 -6.21 5.08
N PRO A 56 -12.10 -7.05 4.36
CA PRO A 56 -13.56 -7.10 4.51
C PRO A 56 -14.04 -7.38 5.94
N ASP A 57 -13.24 -8.09 6.74
CA ASP A 57 -13.46 -8.35 8.16
C ASP A 57 -13.02 -7.19 9.09
N ARG A 58 -12.68 -6.03 8.51
CA ARG A 58 -12.16 -4.82 9.17
C ARG A 58 -10.80 -5.00 9.84
N SER A 59 -10.12 -6.13 9.63
CA SER A 59 -8.76 -6.31 10.12
C SER A 59 -7.76 -5.53 9.26
N LEU A 60 -6.60 -5.22 9.84
CA LEU A 60 -5.52 -4.60 9.09
C LEU A 60 -4.83 -5.64 8.19
N PRO A 61 -4.36 -5.24 6.99
CA PRO A 61 -3.52 -6.10 6.17
C PRO A 61 -2.24 -6.52 6.93
N HIS A 62 -1.60 -7.60 6.51
CA HIS A 62 -0.46 -8.19 7.21
C HIS A 62 0.64 -7.16 7.55
N LEU A 63 1.18 -7.19 8.78
CA LEU A 63 2.13 -6.19 9.30
C LEU A 63 3.28 -5.88 8.32
N LYS A 64 3.92 -6.94 7.79
CA LYS A 64 5.03 -6.81 6.83
C LYS A 64 4.67 -6.04 5.56
N ILE A 65 3.41 -6.14 5.07
CA ILE A 65 2.93 -5.35 3.94
C ILE A 65 2.89 -3.87 4.33
N ARG A 66 2.27 -3.55 5.48
CA ARG A 66 2.12 -2.18 5.98
C ARG A 66 3.48 -1.52 6.18
N GLU A 67 4.41 -2.21 6.83
CA GLU A 67 5.77 -1.71 7.05
C GLU A 67 6.50 -1.42 5.73
N SER A 68 6.46 -2.38 4.80
CA SER A 68 7.19 -2.26 3.53
C SER A 68 6.66 -1.12 2.66
N ILE A 69 5.33 -0.95 2.60
CA ILE A 69 4.71 0.12 1.82
C ILE A 69 5.03 1.48 2.45
N LEU A 70 4.91 1.63 3.77
CA LEU A 70 5.27 2.88 4.46
C LEU A 70 6.75 3.24 4.26
N ASP A 71 7.64 2.26 4.19
CA ASP A 71 9.06 2.51 3.92
C ASP A 71 9.33 2.93 2.48
N ILE A 72 8.62 2.37 1.49
CA ILE A 72 8.72 2.80 0.09
C ILE A 72 8.13 4.20 -0.11
N LEU A 73 6.98 4.50 0.48
CA LEU A 73 6.35 5.81 0.32
C LEU A 73 7.24 6.96 0.82
N LYS A 74 8.13 6.69 1.79
CA LYS A 74 9.15 7.66 2.23
C LYS A 74 10.26 7.91 1.24
N THR A 75 10.56 6.94 0.38
CA THR A 75 11.62 7.09 -0.63
C THR A 75 11.10 7.75 -1.90
N TYR A 76 9.79 7.87 -2.06
CA TYR A 76 9.19 8.46 -3.25
C TYR A 76 9.28 9.99 -3.17
N PRO A 77 9.54 10.68 -4.29
CA PRO A 77 9.36 12.12 -4.35
C PRO A 77 7.90 12.46 -4.01
N ILE A 78 7.67 13.65 -3.46
CA ILE A 78 6.31 14.12 -3.14
C ILE A 78 5.48 14.09 -4.44
N PRO A 79 4.46 13.23 -4.56
CA PRO A 79 3.71 13.12 -5.79
C PRO A 79 2.86 14.37 -6.01
N GLU A 80 2.59 14.70 -7.27
CA GLU A 80 1.70 15.80 -7.61
C GLU A 80 0.30 15.62 -6.98
N SER A 81 -0.35 16.75 -6.64
CA SER A 81 -1.64 16.76 -5.95
C SER A 81 -2.73 15.94 -6.67
N HIS A 82 -2.73 15.93 -8.00
CA HIS A 82 -3.69 15.17 -8.79
C HIS A 82 -3.50 13.64 -8.65
N ILE A 83 -2.25 13.18 -8.57
CA ILE A 83 -1.88 11.76 -8.38
C ILE A 83 -2.24 11.30 -6.96
N LEU A 84 -1.97 12.13 -5.94
CA LEU A 84 -2.34 11.83 -4.56
C LEU A 84 -3.85 11.65 -4.40
N LYS A 85 -4.64 12.52 -5.04
CA LYS A 85 -6.10 12.47 -5.01
C LYS A 85 -6.64 11.23 -5.74
N SER A 86 -6.16 10.95 -6.94
CA SER A 86 -6.65 9.82 -7.75
C SER A 86 -6.28 8.46 -7.14
N SER A 87 -5.06 8.33 -6.62
CA SER A 87 -4.58 7.07 -6.01
C SER A 87 -5.20 6.78 -4.65
N ARG A 88 -5.71 7.80 -3.94
CA ARG A 88 -6.25 7.72 -2.57
C ARG A 88 -5.22 7.25 -1.53
N ILE A 89 -3.92 7.28 -1.86
CA ILE A 89 -2.86 6.79 -0.98
C ILE A 89 -2.79 7.55 0.35
N GLY A 90 -2.97 8.88 0.33
CA GLY A 90 -3.00 9.69 1.55
C GLY A 90 -4.14 9.30 2.49
N LYS A 91 -5.31 8.94 1.96
CA LYS A 91 -6.44 8.44 2.76
C LYS A 91 -6.11 7.08 3.40
N ALA A 92 -5.48 6.18 2.65
CA ALA A 92 -5.07 4.88 3.19
C ALA A 92 -4.03 5.02 4.31
N VAL A 93 -3.03 5.89 4.13
CA VAL A 93 -2.03 6.20 5.17
C VAL A 93 -2.67 6.82 6.41
N MET A 94 -3.62 7.75 6.23
CA MET A 94 -4.39 8.34 7.33
C MET A 94 -5.20 7.29 8.11
N LEU A 95 -5.81 6.32 7.42
CA LEU A 95 -6.55 5.23 8.07
C LEU A 95 -5.62 4.38 8.94
N LEU A 96 -4.42 4.03 8.45
CA LEU A 96 -3.42 3.30 9.25
C LEU A 96 -2.98 4.11 10.46
N PHE A 97 -2.69 5.40 10.28
CA PHE A 97 -2.27 6.30 11.36
C PHE A 97 -3.28 6.31 12.50
N ARG A 98 -4.58 6.37 12.17
CA ARG A 98 -5.67 6.41 13.16
C ARG A 98 -6.10 5.05 13.69
N HIS A 99 -5.70 3.93 13.04
CA HIS A 99 -6.22 2.62 13.41
C HIS A 99 -5.78 2.19 14.82
N PRO A 100 -6.69 1.71 15.70
CA PRO A 100 -6.35 1.37 17.08
C PRO A 100 -5.37 0.19 17.17
N LYS A 101 -5.47 -0.78 16.25
CA LYS A 101 -4.62 -1.98 16.20
C LYS A 101 -3.30 -1.79 15.41
N GLU A 102 -2.98 -0.58 14.96
CA GLU A 102 -1.69 -0.33 14.30
C GLU A 102 -0.56 -0.13 15.31
N THR A 103 0.64 -0.56 14.93
CA THR A 103 1.84 -0.43 15.74
C THR A 103 2.27 1.03 15.90
N ARG A 104 2.86 1.37 17.05
CA ARG A 104 3.38 2.74 17.31
C ARG A 104 4.37 3.18 16.23
N LYS A 105 5.30 2.29 15.85
CA LYS A 105 6.29 2.54 14.80
C LYS A 105 5.64 2.89 13.46
N ASN A 106 4.62 2.14 13.02
CA ASN A 106 3.93 2.46 11.77
C ASN A 106 3.12 3.76 11.85
N LYS A 107 2.54 4.08 13.01
CA LYS A 107 1.88 5.39 13.21
C LYS A 107 2.88 6.53 13.09
N GLU A 108 4.06 6.42 13.69
CA GLU A 108 5.13 7.42 13.54
C GLU A 108 5.59 7.56 12.08
N LYS A 109 5.69 6.45 11.34
CA LYS A 109 6.02 6.49 9.90
C LYS A 109 4.91 7.16 9.09
N ALA A 110 3.66 6.78 9.30
CA ALA A 110 2.50 7.30 8.61
C ALA A 110 2.30 8.80 8.88
N GLY A 111 2.51 9.25 10.12
CA GLY A 111 2.40 10.65 10.52
C GLY A 111 3.42 11.58 9.85
N LYS A 112 4.53 11.04 9.32
CA LYS A 112 5.50 11.81 8.53
C LYS A 112 5.14 11.94 7.04
N LEU A 113 4.15 11.17 6.59
CA LEU A 113 3.72 11.10 5.19
C LEU A 113 2.41 11.87 4.93
N ILE A 114 1.80 12.44 5.97
CA ILE A 114 0.51 13.15 5.93
C ILE A 114 0.66 14.57 6.47
#